data_AF-A0A926CC64-F1
#
_entry.id   AF-A0A926CC64-F1
#
_cell.length_a   1.000
_cell.length_b   1.000
_cell.length_c   1.000
_cell.angle_alpha   90.00
_cell.angle_beta   90.00
_cell.angle_gamma   90.00
#
_symmetry.space_group_name_H-M   'P 1'
#
loop_
_entity.id
_entity.type
_entity.pdbx_description
1 polymer ?
#
loop_
_entity_poly.entity_id
_entity_poly.type
_entity_poly.pdbx_seq_one_letter_code
_entity_poly.pdbx_strand_id
1 'polypeptide(L)'
;MKVSEIMTTDVMSVREDAEIEEAARLLARHRISGLPVFSREGRLVGLITELDLIAKPGKVVGDVMVRGVISVSSETSVEEVAHLLTNRKIRRVPVLDGDTLVGIVSRSDLIRQIAMRWVCHVCGEVVRNSGTAPTVCPACGSPESAFTSMMEMPGM
;
A
#
# COMPACT_ATOMS: atom_id res chain seq x y z
N MET A 1 -4.16 -14.95 -2.98
CA MET A 1 -4.73 -13.64 -2.64
C MET A 1 -4.15 -12.61 -3.59
N LYS A 2 -4.96 -11.70 -4.11
CA LYS A 2 -4.50 -10.65 -5.02
C LYS A 2 -4.11 -9.39 -4.28
N VAL A 3 -3.25 -8.59 -4.91
CA VAL A 3 -2.84 -7.27 -4.42
C VAL A 3 -4.02 -6.31 -4.25
N SER A 4 -4.99 -6.36 -5.16
CA SER A 4 -6.22 -5.54 -5.09
C SER A 4 -7.01 -5.70 -3.79
N GLU A 5 -6.89 -6.84 -3.12
CA GLU A 5 -7.60 -7.13 -1.86
C GLU A 5 -6.92 -6.49 -0.63
N ILE A 6 -5.67 -6.06 -0.77
CA ILE A 6 -4.85 -5.60 0.38
C ILE A 6 -4.21 -4.22 0.18
N MET A 7 -4.23 -3.69 -1.04
CA MET A 7 -3.57 -2.43 -1.38
C MET A 7 -4.28 -1.23 -0.72
N THR A 8 -3.50 -0.21 -0.42
CA THR A 8 -4.06 1.11 -0.09
C THR A 8 -4.43 1.81 -1.39
N THR A 9 -5.70 2.19 -1.55
CA THR A 9 -6.24 2.82 -2.77
C THR A 9 -6.19 4.35 -2.75
N ASP A 10 -6.21 4.97 -1.57
CA ASP A 10 -6.02 6.41 -1.41
C ASP A 10 -4.53 6.74 -1.43
N VAL A 11 -3.98 6.83 -2.65
CA VAL A 11 -2.54 7.04 -2.86
C VAL A 11 -2.25 8.50 -3.12
N MET A 12 -1.66 9.16 -2.12
CA MET A 12 -1.05 10.48 -2.29
C MET A 12 0.14 10.39 -3.24
N SER A 13 0.23 11.31 -4.20
CA SER A 13 1.31 11.39 -5.18
C SER A 13 1.80 12.84 -5.32
N VAL A 14 2.91 13.02 -6.03
CA VAL A 14 3.49 14.35 -6.30
C VAL A 14 4.02 14.41 -7.73
N ARG A 15 4.17 15.62 -8.27
CA ARG A 15 4.78 15.82 -9.60
C ARG A 15 6.29 15.92 -9.52
N GLU A 16 6.98 15.50 -10.58
CA GLU A 16 8.45 15.58 -10.65
C GLU A 16 8.99 17.01 -10.64
N ASP A 17 8.19 17.98 -11.10
CA ASP A 17 8.54 19.40 -11.13
C ASP A 17 8.10 20.17 -9.88
N ALA A 18 7.48 19.50 -8.91
CA ALA A 18 7.11 20.10 -7.63
C ALA A 18 8.36 20.42 -6.79
N GLU A 19 8.26 21.44 -5.94
CA GLU A 19 9.32 21.77 -4.99
C GLU A 19 9.44 20.67 -3.92
N ILE A 20 10.66 20.46 -3.42
CA ILE A 20 10.91 19.46 -2.37
C ILE A 20 10.10 19.71 -1.09
N GLU A 21 9.78 20.97 -0.79
CA GLU A 21 8.99 21.34 0.38
C GLU A 21 7.56 20.81 0.30
N GLU A 22 6.98 20.77 -0.90
CA GLU A 22 5.65 20.22 -1.13
C GLU A 22 5.61 18.73 -0.83
N ALA A 23 6.58 17.97 -1.36
CA ALA A 23 6.71 16.55 -1.05
C ALA A 23 6.93 16.31 0.45
N ALA A 24 7.81 17.08 1.10
CA ALA A 24 8.04 16.99 2.55
C ALA A 24 6.75 17.24 3.35
N ARG A 25 5.97 18.25 2.95
CA ARG A 25 4.70 18.60 3.59
C ARG A 25 3.67 17.49 3.46
N LEU A 26 3.56 16.86 2.28
CA LEU A 26 2.67 15.73 2.05
C LEU A 26 3.06 14.52 2.93
N LEU A 27 4.34 14.16 2.95
CA LEU A 27 4.85 13.05 3.78
C LEU A 27 4.54 13.28 5.27
N ALA A 28 4.86 14.48 5.78
CA ALA A 28 4.67 14.83 7.19
C ALA A 28 3.19 14.88 7.59
N ARG A 29 2.33 15.53 6.79
CA ARG A 29 0.91 15.71 7.10
C ARG A 29 0.16 14.39 7.10
N HIS A 30 0.43 13.53 6.11
CA HIS A 30 -0.28 12.27 5.93
C HIS A 30 0.38 11.10 6.66
N ARG A 31 1.51 11.33 7.36
CA ARG A 31 2.28 10.30 8.09
C ARG A 31 2.67 9.12 7.19
N ILE A 32 3.06 9.43 5.96
CA ILE A 32 3.50 8.45 4.96
C ILE A 32 4.99 8.66 4.66
N SER A 33 5.73 7.56 4.49
CA SER A 33 7.19 7.61 4.26
C SER A 33 7.63 7.62 2.80
N GLY A 34 6.69 7.76 1.86
CA GLY A 34 7.00 7.88 0.44
C GLY A 34 5.80 8.17 -0.45
N LEU A 35 6.06 8.75 -1.62
CA LEU A 35 5.08 9.18 -2.62
C LEU A 35 5.49 8.66 -4.01
N PRO A 36 4.56 8.11 -4.79
CA PRO A 36 4.69 8.00 -6.24
C PRO A 36 4.89 9.38 -6.88
N VAL A 37 5.78 9.45 -7.85
CA VAL A 37 6.11 10.67 -8.58
C VAL A 37 5.66 10.54 -10.03
N PHE A 38 4.90 11.53 -10.50
CA PHE A 38 4.36 11.57 -11.86
C PHE A 38 5.00 12.67 -12.70
N SER A 39 5.15 12.41 -14.00
CA SER A 39 5.52 13.44 -14.97
C SER A 39 4.35 14.37 -15.26
N ARG A 40 4.61 15.43 -16.03
CA ARG A 40 3.57 16.34 -16.51
C ARG A 40 2.50 15.63 -17.37
N GLU A 41 2.89 14.56 -18.06
CA GLU A 41 2.03 13.73 -18.91
C GLU A 41 1.25 12.68 -18.11
N GLY A 42 1.32 12.69 -16.77
CA GLY A 42 0.58 11.76 -15.92
C GLY A 42 1.14 10.34 -15.87
N ARG A 43 2.41 10.15 -16.27
CA ARG A 43 3.08 8.84 -16.19
C ARG A 43 3.83 8.70 -14.88
N LEU A 44 3.78 7.53 -14.26
CA LEU A 44 4.61 7.22 -13.10
C LEU A 44 6.09 7.18 -13.53
N VAL A 45 6.90 8.11 -13.01
CA VAL A 45 8.33 8.24 -13.37
C VAL A 45 9.28 7.94 -12.21
N GLY A 46 8.76 7.94 -10.99
CA GLY A 46 9.61 7.75 -9.81
C GLY A 46 8.87 7.49 -8.51
N LEU A 47 9.67 7.30 -7.48
CA LEU A 47 9.25 7.33 -6.08
C LEU A 47 10.16 8.32 -5.35
N ILE A 48 9.57 9.05 -4.41
CA ILE A 48 10.32 9.89 -3.48
C ILE A 48 9.99 9.45 -2.05
N THR A 49 11.01 9.33 -1.20
CA THR A 49 10.86 8.94 0.21
C THR A 49 11.48 9.99 1.13
N GLU A 50 11.18 9.89 2.42
CA GLU A 50 11.82 10.73 3.45
C GLU A 50 13.36 10.63 3.39
N LEU A 51 13.88 9.43 3.11
CA LEU A 51 15.33 9.23 2.96
C LEU A 51 15.90 10.02 1.77
N ASP A 52 15.18 10.07 0.65
CA ASP A 52 15.63 10.82 -0.52
C ASP A 52 15.70 12.31 -0.24
N LEU A 53 14.70 12.86 0.45
CA LEU A 53 14.65 14.28 0.84
C LEU A 53 15.77 14.66 1.82
N ILE A 54 16.20 13.75 2.68
CA ILE A 54 17.26 13.99 3.67
C ILE A 54 18.65 13.78 3.07
N ALA A 55 18.81 12.74 2.24
CA ALA A 55 20.12 12.27 1.81
C ALA A 55 20.63 12.89 0.50
N LYS A 56 19.75 13.49 -0.31
CA LYS A 56 20.11 14.01 -1.64
C LYS A 56 19.87 15.53 -1.72
N PRO A 57 20.81 16.30 -2.28
CA PRO A 57 20.58 17.71 -2.57
C PRO A 57 19.68 17.88 -3.81
N GLY A 58 18.78 18.85 -3.79
CA GLY A 58 17.92 19.19 -4.92
C GLY A 58 16.95 20.33 -4.59
N LYS A 59 16.33 20.92 -5.62
CA LYS A 59 15.28 21.94 -5.46
C LYS A 59 13.90 21.40 -5.75
N VAL A 60 13.82 20.47 -6.72
CA VAL A 60 12.56 19.84 -7.11
C VAL A 60 12.60 18.33 -6.86
N VAL A 61 11.42 17.72 -6.79
CA VAL A 61 11.24 16.28 -6.56
C VAL A 61 12.06 15.44 -7.56
N GLY A 62 12.05 15.82 -8.83
CA GLY A 62 12.77 15.13 -9.90
C GLY A 62 14.29 15.06 -9.71
N ASP A 63 14.88 16.00 -8.94
CA ASP A 63 16.31 16.02 -8.64
C ASP A 63 16.70 14.86 -7.71
N VAL A 64 15.81 14.51 -6.78
CA VAL A 64 16.12 13.59 -5.67
C VAL A 64 15.37 12.26 -5.74
N MET A 65 14.28 12.16 -6.53
CA MET A 65 13.51 10.93 -6.66
C MET A 65 14.33 9.74 -7.17
N VAL A 66 13.90 8.54 -6.81
CA VAL A 66 14.38 7.31 -7.43
C VAL A 66 13.59 7.05 -8.70
N ARG A 67 14.29 6.95 -9.84
CA ARG A 67 13.73 6.62 -11.15
C ARG A 67 13.64 5.12 -11.37
N GLY A 68 12.80 4.69 -12.32
CA GLY A 68 12.73 3.29 -12.73
C GLY A 68 12.12 2.41 -11.64
N VAL A 69 10.94 2.80 -11.16
CA VAL A 69 10.25 2.11 -10.08
C VAL A 69 9.66 0.80 -10.59
N ILE A 70 9.91 -0.28 -9.84
CA ILE A 70 9.21 -1.54 -10.05
C ILE A 70 7.76 -1.35 -9.59
N SER A 71 6.81 -1.60 -10.49
CA SER A 71 5.38 -1.68 -10.18
C SER A 71 4.86 -3.10 -10.38
N VAL A 72 3.67 -3.36 -9.86
CA VAL A 72 2.91 -4.61 -10.04
C VAL A 72 1.50 -4.29 -10.51
N SER A 73 0.74 -5.27 -10.97
CA SER A 73 -0.68 -5.08 -11.30
C SER A 73 -1.59 -5.40 -10.12
N SER A 74 -2.85 -4.97 -10.20
CA SER A 74 -3.86 -5.28 -9.18
C SER A 74 -4.14 -6.79 -9.04
N GLU A 75 -3.84 -7.54 -10.11
CA GLU A 75 -3.98 -8.99 -10.21
C GLU A 75 -2.74 -9.76 -9.72
N THR A 76 -1.61 -9.09 -9.45
CA THR A 76 -0.40 -9.73 -8.93
C THR A 76 -0.68 -10.39 -7.58
N SER A 77 -0.03 -11.55 -7.33
CA SER A 77 -0.18 -12.27 -6.07
C SER A 77 0.50 -11.55 -4.90
N VAL A 78 -0.08 -11.64 -3.71
CA VAL A 78 0.51 -11.06 -2.50
C VAL A 78 1.87 -11.70 -2.18
N GLU A 79 2.02 -13.00 -2.46
CA GLU A 79 3.26 -13.75 -2.29
C GLU A 79 4.41 -13.18 -3.14
N GLU A 80 4.12 -12.84 -4.40
CA GLU A 80 5.08 -12.21 -5.29
C GLU A 80 5.50 -10.82 -4.80
N VAL A 81 4.54 -10.00 -4.35
CA VAL A 81 4.85 -8.69 -3.74
C VAL A 81 5.69 -8.85 -2.48
N ALA A 82 5.38 -9.81 -1.62
CA ALA A 82 6.20 -10.11 -0.44
C ALA A 82 7.64 -10.48 -0.83
N HIS A 83 7.82 -11.24 -1.90
CA HIS A 83 9.13 -11.58 -2.44
C HIS A 83 9.88 -10.34 -2.96
N LEU A 84 9.20 -9.45 -3.69
CA LEU A 84 9.78 -8.17 -4.14
C LEU A 84 10.22 -7.30 -2.96
N LEU A 85 9.37 -7.12 -1.96
CA LEU A 85 9.63 -6.26 -0.80
C LEU A 85 10.76 -6.77 0.10
N THR A 86 10.97 -8.09 0.16
CA THR A 86 12.04 -8.69 0.97
C THR A 86 13.36 -8.76 0.20
N ASN A 87 13.36 -9.29 -1.03
CA ASN A 87 14.60 -9.57 -1.77
C ASN A 87 15.19 -8.38 -2.49
N ARG A 88 14.36 -7.42 -2.92
CA ARG A 88 14.85 -6.20 -3.59
C ARG A 88 15.13 -5.05 -2.62
N LYS A 89 14.96 -5.27 -1.30
CA LYS A 89 15.05 -4.23 -0.26
C LYS A 89 14.15 -3.02 -0.50
N ILE A 90 13.04 -3.22 -1.21
CA ILE A 90 12.03 -2.19 -1.48
C ILE A 90 11.04 -2.17 -0.30
N ARG A 91 10.60 -0.98 0.12
CA ARG A 91 9.66 -0.82 1.25
C ARG A 91 8.19 -0.80 0.82
N ARG A 92 7.93 -0.42 -0.43
CA ARG A 92 6.60 -0.27 -1.02
C ARG A 92 6.67 -0.38 -2.55
N VAL A 93 5.61 -0.85 -3.18
CA VAL A 93 5.48 -1.05 -4.62
C VAL A 93 4.18 -0.38 -5.09
N PRO A 94 4.24 0.51 -6.09
CA PRO A 94 3.04 1.02 -6.75
C PRO A 94 2.31 -0.07 -7.50
N VAL A 95 0.97 0.00 -7.48
CA VAL A 95 0.08 -0.91 -8.21
C VAL A 95 -0.50 -0.17 -9.41
N LEU A 96 -0.18 -0.63 -10.61
CA LEU A 96 -0.62 -0.04 -11.86
C LEU A 96 -1.52 -1.01 -12.64
N ASP A 97 -2.66 -0.54 -13.11
CA ASP A 97 -3.44 -1.22 -14.14
C ASP A 97 -3.30 -0.45 -15.45
N GLY A 98 -2.48 -1.01 -16.35
CA GLY A 98 -1.96 -0.27 -17.50
C GLY A 98 -1.04 0.87 -17.02
N ASP A 99 -1.35 2.09 -17.43
CA ASP A 99 -0.64 3.31 -17.00
C ASP A 99 -1.27 3.98 -15.76
N THR A 100 -2.37 3.43 -15.26
CA THR A 100 -3.14 4.06 -14.16
C THR A 100 -2.67 3.52 -12.81
N LEU A 101 -2.30 4.42 -11.91
CA LEU A 101 -2.02 4.06 -10.52
C LEU A 101 -3.34 3.82 -9.77
N VAL A 102 -3.55 2.57 -9.36
CA VAL A 102 -4.76 2.13 -8.67
C VAL A 102 -4.53 1.85 -7.18
N GLY A 103 -3.26 1.78 -6.75
CA GLY A 103 -2.94 1.55 -5.35
C GLY A 103 -1.46 1.52 -5.04
N ILE A 104 -1.16 1.28 -3.76
CA ILE A 104 0.19 1.02 -3.27
C ILE A 104 0.17 -0.13 -2.28
N VAL A 105 1.19 -1.00 -2.34
CA VAL A 105 1.40 -2.04 -1.33
C VAL A 105 2.73 -1.82 -0.64
N SER A 106 2.70 -1.75 0.68
CA SER A 106 3.84 -1.60 1.55
C SER A 106 3.98 -2.81 2.47
N ARG A 107 5.12 -2.89 3.17
CA ARG A 107 5.30 -3.89 4.23
C ARG A 107 4.23 -3.79 5.32
N SER A 108 3.75 -2.58 5.63
CA SER A 108 2.71 -2.38 6.64
C SER A 108 1.37 -3.01 6.21
N ASP A 109 1.06 -2.99 4.92
CA ASP A 109 -0.13 -3.66 4.39
C ASP A 109 -0.03 -5.17 4.60
N LEU A 110 1.13 -5.78 4.28
CA LEU A 110 1.36 -7.21 4.55
C LEU A 110 1.29 -7.57 6.04
N ILE A 111 1.82 -6.73 6.93
CA ILE A 111 1.74 -6.95 8.38
C ILE A 111 0.30 -6.83 8.87
N ARG A 112 -0.43 -5.82 8.40
CA ARG A 112 -1.85 -5.62 8.73
C ARG A 112 -2.68 -6.85 8.33
N GLN A 113 -2.37 -7.45 7.18
CA GLN A 113 -3.01 -8.67 6.70
C GLN A 113 -2.78 -9.87 7.63
N ILE A 114 -1.55 -10.07 8.09
CA ILE A 114 -1.21 -11.15 9.03
C ILE A 114 -1.88 -10.94 10.39
N ALA A 115 -2.03 -9.69 10.82
CA ALA A 115 -2.67 -9.35 12.09
C ALA A 115 -4.20 -9.45 12.05
N MET A 116 -4.81 -9.34 10.86
CA MET A 116 -6.25 -9.28 10.70
C MET A 116 -6.92 -10.62 11.03
N ARG A 117 -8.00 -10.54 11.82
CA ARG A 117 -8.86 -11.67 12.18
C ARG A 117 -10.31 -11.27 11.98
N TRP A 118 -11.08 -12.16 11.37
CA TRP A 118 -12.51 -12.02 11.23
C TRP A 118 -13.20 -12.99 12.17
N VAL A 119 -14.19 -12.51 12.90
CA VAL A 119 -15.00 -13.34 13.78
C VAL A 119 -16.42 -13.38 13.26
N CYS A 120 -16.95 -14.59 13.08
CA CYS A 120 -18.36 -14.79 12.81
C CYS A 120 -19.15 -14.57 14.10
N HIS A 121 -20.00 -13.55 14.16
CA HIS A 121 -20.81 -13.29 15.36
C HIS A 121 -21.97 -14.29 15.55
N VAL A 122 -22.24 -15.15 14.56
CA VAL A 122 -23.27 -16.18 14.64
C VAL A 122 -22.78 -17.42 15.40
N CYS A 123 -21.59 -17.95 15.06
CA CYS A 123 -21.07 -19.17 15.66
C CYS A 123 -19.73 -19.01 16.41
N GLY A 124 -19.09 -17.84 16.34
CA GLY A 124 -17.79 -17.57 16.98
C GLY A 124 -16.57 -18.00 16.18
N GLU A 125 -16.73 -18.55 14.98
CA GLU A 125 -15.60 -19.00 14.14
C GLU A 125 -14.64 -17.86 13.81
N VAL A 126 -13.33 -18.12 13.89
CA VAL A 126 -12.27 -17.13 13.65
C VAL A 126 -11.54 -17.44 12.35
N VAL A 127 -11.77 -16.62 11.33
CA VAL A 127 -11.09 -16.73 10.04
C VAL A 127 -9.85 -15.83 10.03
N ARG A 128 -8.69 -16.41 9.71
CA ARG A 128 -7.38 -15.73 9.66
C ARG A 128 -7.02 -15.35 8.22
N ASN A 129 -6.11 -14.38 8.06
CA ASN A 129 -5.45 -14.07 6.79
C ASN A 129 -6.41 -13.77 5.63
N SER A 130 -7.52 -13.08 5.90
CA SER A 130 -8.44 -12.59 4.87
C SER A 130 -8.38 -11.07 4.89
N GLY A 131 -7.88 -10.45 3.82
CA GLY A 131 -7.78 -8.98 3.74
C GLY A 131 -9.11 -8.27 3.64
N THR A 132 -10.10 -9.01 3.16
CA THR A 132 -11.51 -8.65 3.10
C THR A 132 -12.31 -9.59 4.01
N ALA A 133 -13.54 -9.21 4.34
CA ALA A 133 -14.44 -10.09 5.07
C ALA A 133 -14.67 -11.38 4.28
N PRO A 134 -14.63 -12.58 4.92
CA PRO A 134 -14.98 -13.81 4.23
C PRO A 134 -16.42 -13.76 3.73
N THR A 135 -16.68 -14.22 2.51
CA THR A 135 -18.02 -14.18 1.92
C THR A 135 -18.99 -15.16 2.58
N VAL A 136 -18.46 -16.26 3.15
CA VAL A 136 -19.21 -17.29 3.87
C VAL A 136 -18.39 -17.82 5.05
N CYS A 137 -19.05 -18.07 6.19
CA CYS A 137 -18.48 -18.77 7.33
C CYS A 137 -18.21 -20.25 7.04
N PRO A 138 -16.96 -20.74 7.19
CA PRO A 138 -16.64 -22.13 6.90
C PRO A 138 -17.24 -23.11 7.91
N ALA A 139 -17.62 -22.63 9.11
CA ALA A 139 -18.20 -23.47 10.16
C ALA A 139 -19.73 -23.57 10.09
N CYS A 140 -20.44 -22.47 9.80
CA CYS A 140 -21.91 -22.43 9.88
C CYS A 140 -22.62 -21.96 8.59
N GLY A 141 -21.88 -21.56 7.55
CA GLY A 141 -22.46 -21.12 6.28
C GLY A 141 -23.05 -19.69 6.28
N SER A 142 -22.94 -18.95 7.39
CA SER A 142 -23.44 -17.57 7.47
C SER A 142 -22.74 -16.64 6.47
N PRO A 143 -23.43 -15.62 5.91
CA PRO A 143 -22.89 -14.74 4.85
C PRO A 143 -21.90 -13.70 5.38
N GLU A 144 -21.29 -12.91 4.48
CA GLU A 144 -20.31 -11.84 4.77
C GLU A 144 -20.74 -10.88 5.89
N SER A 145 -22.04 -10.54 5.93
CA SER A 145 -22.60 -9.67 6.97
C SER A 145 -22.48 -10.24 8.39
N ALA A 146 -22.18 -11.53 8.52
CA ALA A 146 -21.97 -12.20 9.80
C ALA A 146 -20.58 -11.95 10.42
N PHE A 147 -19.68 -11.23 9.74
CA PHE A 147 -18.30 -11.04 10.18
C PHE A 147 -18.02 -9.66 10.75
N THR A 148 -17.20 -9.62 11.79
CA THR A 148 -16.61 -8.39 12.34
C THR A 148 -15.09 -8.53 12.38
N SER A 149 -14.38 -7.46 12.01
CA SER A 149 -12.92 -7.43 12.06
C SER A 149 -12.46 -7.13 13.49
N MET A 150 -11.65 -8.00 14.07
CA MET A 150 -11.00 -7.76 15.37
C MET A 150 -9.70 -6.93 15.22
N MET A 151 -9.71 -5.90 14.36
CA MET A 151 -8.54 -5.03 14.21
C MET A 151 -8.47 -3.94 15.29
N GLU A 152 -9.51 -3.76 16.10
CA GLU A 152 -9.51 -2.79 17.19
C GLU A 152 -8.80 -3.34 18.43
N MET A 153 -7.54 -2.93 18.60
CA MET A 153 -7.01 -2.61 19.91
C MET A 153 -6.89 -1.08 19.98
N PRO A 154 -7.76 -0.37 20.71
CA PRO A 154 -7.51 1.02 21.07
C PRO A 154 -6.34 1.06 22.07
N GLY A 155 -5.29 1.82 21.73
CA GLY A 155 -4.23 2.19 22.66
C GLY A 155 -2.91 1.44 22.50
N MET A 156 -2.08 1.90 21.57
CA MET A 156 -0.62 1.98 21.70
C MET A 156 -0.14 3.26 21.02
#